data_AF-A0A839SWD2-F1
#
_entry.id   AF-A0A839SWD2-F1
#
_cell.length_a   1.000
_cell.length_b   1.000
_cell.length_c   1.000
_cell.angle_alpha   90.00
_cell.angle_beta   90.00
_cell.angle_gamma   90.00
#
_symmetry.space_group_name_H-M   'P 1'
#
loop_
_entity.id
_entity.type
_entity.pdbx_description
1 polymer ?
#
loop_
_entity_poly.entity_id
_entity_poly.type
_entity_poly.pdbx_seq_one_letter_code
_entity_poly.pdbx_strand_id
1 'polypeptide(L)'
;MTDGPTGIESVFVAGRGQGADWSACLSAALAEIGRLPDRANIGFIYATDELAKDWDDILVALRSRTSVDNWLGTVGVGVAASGWEAHDQPALVLLIGRLPEEDFRVFGPLVDSLSDLETKHGAWLGDKHPTLALVHADPTNPHIADMIPALSQVSGCFLVGGLTASRSPSQPQAAGGAVTGGLSGVFFGSRVLAATALSQGCTALGDSHVITAADQNVIETLDGRPAYEVLRETVGELLMRDPRRLAGYITVGFPISGSDTGDYLVRNLVGLDPNSGLVAVGEEVTVGQRVFFARRDPQSAVRDLCRMLEGIESRIEGVPKAGIYVSCSARGPHLFGVNSEELKLVREVLGDFPLVGFYAGGEISNDRLYAYTGVLTLLL
;
A
#
# COMPACT_ATOMS: atom_id res chain seq x y z
N MET A 1 -24.94 29.82 -26.61
CA MET A 1 -23.68 29.91 -25.86
C MET A 1 -24.00 29.58 -24.43
N THR A 2 -23.97 28.29 -24.11
CA THR A 2 -24.06 27.77 -22.75
C THR A 2 -22.63 27.38 -22.39
N ASP A 3 -21.94 28.26 -21.68
CA ASP A 3 -20.69 27.89 -21.03
C ASP A 3 -21.02 26.79 -20.02
N GLY A 4 -20.70 25.54 -20.37
CA GLY A 4 -20.61 24.46 -19.40
C GLY A 4 -19.51 24.80 -18.38
N PRO A 5 -19.54 24.23 -17.18
CA PRO A 5 -18.50 24.48 -16.19
C PRO A 5 -17.17 24.07 -16.81
N THR A 6 -16.28 25.04 -17.02
CA THR A 6 -14.90 24.82 -17.44
C THR A 6 -14.28 23.89 -16.40
N GLY A 7 -14.23 22.59 -16.72
CA GLY A 7 -13.59 21.59 -15.89
C GLY A 7 -12.16 22.05 -15.66
N ILE A 8 -11.82 22.32 -14.40
CA ILE A 8 -10.42 22.58 -14.04
C ILE A 8 -9.70 21.28 -14.34
N GLU A 9 -8.87 21.29 -15.39
CA GLU A 9 -8.04 20.15 -15.75
C GLU A 9 -7.12 19.84 -14.57
N SER A 10 -7.27 18.65 -13.99
CA SER A 10 -6.36 18.18 -12.96
C SER A 10 -5.01 17.90 -13.63
N VAL A 11 -3.97 18.55 -13.13
CA VAL A 11 -2.60 18.43 -13.65
C VAL A 11 -1.71 18.00 -12.50
N PHE A 12 -0.91 16.98 -12.75
CA PHE A 12 0.08 16.47 -11.82
C PHE A 12 1.45 16.43 -12.48
N VAL A 13 2.49 16.62 -11.68
CA VAL A 13 3.90 16.49 -12.05
C VAL A 13 4.61 15.69 -10.96
N ALA A 14 5.58 14.89 -11.36
CA ALA A 14 6.38 14.10 -10.43
C ALA A 14 7.87 14.40 -10.59
N GLY A 15 8.63 14.24 -9.51
CA GLY A 15 10.09 14.29 -9.53
C GLY A 15 10.67 13.44 -8.44
N ARG A 16 11.88 12.95 -8.68
CA ARG A 16 12.67 12.12 -7.77
C ARG A 16 13.98 12.80 -7.44
N GLY A 17 14.45 12.57 -6.23
CA GLY A 17 15.68 13.15 -5.73
C GLY A 17 16.48 12.10 -4.99
N GLN A 18 17.76 12.04 -5.30
CA GLN A 18 18.74 11.21 -4.59
C GLN A 18 19.98 12.07 -4.34
N GLY A 19 20.57 11.96 -3.16
CA GLY A 19 21.65 12.84 -2.75
C GLY A 19 22.32 12.43 -1.44
N ALA A 20 23.24 13.27 -0.97
CA ALA A 20 23.96 13.01 0.29
C ALA A 20 23.11 13.31 1.54
N ASP A 21 22.15 14.23 1.42
CA ASP A 21 21.27 14.68 2.50
C ASP A 21 19.87 15.04 1.95
N TRP A 22 18.95 15.36 2.86
CA TRP A 22 17.57 15.70 2.51
C TRP A 22 17.48 16.93 1.60
N SER A 23 18.37 17.92 1.76
CA SER A 23 18.34 19.18 1.02
C SER A 23 18.74 18.98 -0.44
N ALA A 24 19.75 18.15 -0.68
CA ALA A 24 20.18 17.71 -2.00
C ALA A 24 19.08 16.88 -2.68
N CYS A 25 18.47 15.93 -1.96
CA CYS A 25 17.36 15.13 -2.49
C CYS A 25 16.18 16.02 -2.90
N LEU A 26 15.73 16.92 -2.01
CA LEU A 26 14.64 17.83 -2.28
C LEU A 26 14.93 18.76 -3.48
N SER A 27 16.15 19.27 -3.56
CA SER A 27 16.56 20.14 -4.67
C SER A 27 16.60 19.41 -6.01
N ALA A 28 17.06 18.16 -6.03
CA ALA A 28 17.04 17.32 -7.22
C ALA A 28 15.61 17.01 -7.68
N ALA A 29 14.72 16.62 -6.76
CA ALA A 29 13.32 16.31 -7.08
C ALA A 29 12.57 17.52 -7.64
N LEU A 30 12.75 18.70 -7.04
CA LEU A 30 12.13 19.93 -7.53
C LEU A 30 12.77 20.41 -8.85
N ALA A 31 14.05 20.16 -9.07
CA ALA A 31 14.71 20.47 -10.35
C ALA A 31 14.19 19.58 -11.49
N GLU A 32 13.93 18.30 -11.23
CA GLU A 32 13.31 17.38 -12.21
C GLU A 32 11.86 17.77 -12.53
N ILE A 33 11.08 18.20 -11.53
CA ILE A 33 9.74 18.76 -11.76
C ILE A 33 9.80 20.03 -12.62
N GLY A 34 10.78 20.90 -12.37
CA GLY A 34 10.89 22.19 -13.05
C GLY A 34 9.74 23.13 -12.68
N ARG A 35 8.77 23.30 -13.59
CA ARG A 35 7.64 24.23 -13.36
C ARG A 35 6.47 23.51 -12.69
N LEU A 36 6.03 24.06 -11.55
CA LEU A 36 4.85 23.58 -10.85
C LEU A 36 3.55 23.91 -11.61
N PRO A 37 2.49 23.09 -11.47
CA PRO A 37 1.16 23.40 -11.97
C PRO A 37 0.66 24.73 -11.38
N ASP A 38 0.00 25.54 -12.20
CA ASP A 38 -0.57 26.80 -11.75
C ASP A 38 -1.66 26.53 -10.69
N ARG A 39 -1.50 27.14 -9.50
CA ARG A 39 -2.35 26.92 -8.31
C ARG A 39 -2.32 25.46 -7.81
N ALA A 40 -1.16 24.81 -7.86
CA ALA A 40 -0.96 23.55 -7.15
C ALA A 40 -1.40 23.68 -5.69
N ASN A 41 -2.20 22.72 -5.22
CA ASN A 41 -2.81 22.77 -3.88
C ASN A 41 -2.74 21.44 -3.12
N ILE A 42 -2.15 20.41 -3.73
CA ILE A 42 -1.93 19.11 -3.11
C ILE A 42 -0.58 18.54 -3.54
N GLY A 43 0.14 17.96 -2.58
CA GLY A 43 1.42 17.31 -2.79
C GLY A 43 1.49 15.99 -2.04
N PHE A 44 2.05 14.97 -2.68
CA PHE A 44 2.40 13.70 -2.07
C PHE A 44 3.92 13.60 -2.00
N ILE A 45 4.44 13.22 -0.84
CA ILE A 45 5.86 13.01 -0.59
C ILE A 45 6.07 11.61 -0.01
N TYR A 46 6.98 10.88 -0.62
CA TYR A 46 7.55 9.69 -0.01
C TYR A 46 9.06 9.82 0.07
N ALA A 47 9.64 9.42 1.19
CA ALA A 47 11.09 9.45 1.40
C ALA A 47 11.58 8.11 1.95
N THR A 48 12.84 7.80 1.69
CA THR A 48 13.52 6.70 2.35
C THR A 48 13.65 7.02 3.85
N ASP A 49 13.62 6.01 4.71
CA ASP A 49 13.68 6.17 6.16
C ASP A 49 15.00 6.76 6.67
N GLU A 50 16.04 6.78 5.84
CA GLU A 50 17.27 7.56 6.01
C GLU A 50 17.00 9.06 6.25
N LEU A 51 15.89 9.56 5.72
CA LEU A 51 15.45 10.95 5.84
C LEU A 51 14.42 11.16 6.96
N ALA A 52 14.03 10.12 7.71
CA ALA A 52 12.96 10.21 8.70
C ALA A 52 13.24 11.23 9.83
N LYS A 53 14.51 11.42 10.20
CA LYS A 53 14.91 12.41 11.22
C LYS A 53 14.77 13.86 10.75
N ASP A 54 14.78 14.08 9.45
CA ASP A 54 14.75 15.41 8.81
C ASP A 54 13.34 15.73 8.27
N TRP A 55 12.34 14.89 8.57
CA TRP A 55 11.00 14.95 7.98
C TRP A 55 10.32 16.31 8.14
N ASP A 56 10.36 16.88 9.35
CA ASP A 56 9.78 18.18 9.63
C ASP A 56 10.44 19.29 8.80
N ASP A 57 11.77 19.28 8.71
CA ASP A 57 12.54 20.25 7.93
C ASP A 57 12.23 20.13 6.43
N ILE A 58 12.07 18.90 5.92
CA ILE A 58 11.68 18.62 4.54
C ILE A 58 10.30 19.23 4.25
N LEU A 59 9.31 19.00 5.11
CA LEU A 59 7.95 19.52 4.92
C LEU A 59 7.91 21.05 4.98
N VAL A 60 8.65 21.65 5.92
CA VAL A 60 8.81 23.12 6.02
C VAL A 60 9.42 23.68 4.73
N ALA A 61 10.49 23.04 4.22
CA ALA A 61 11.16 23.46 3.00
C ALA A 61 10.25 23.28 1.76
N LEU A 62 9.48 22.20 1.68
CA LEU A 62 8.50 21.98 0.61
C LEU A 62 7.44 23.06 0.57
N ARG A 63 6.83 23.37 1.72
CA ARG A 63 5.83 24.43 1.82
C ARG A 63 6.40 25.79 1.39
N SER A 64 7.59 26.12 1.86
CA SER A 64 8.29 27.37 1.50
C SER A 64 8.61 27.46 0.00
N ARG A 65 9.09 26.37 -0.61
CA ARG A 65 9.54 26.36 -2.02
C ARG A 65 8.42 26.18 -3.04
N THR A 66 7.29 25.59 -2.64
CA THR A 66 6.20 25.24 -3.58
C THR A 66 4.91 26.02 -3.34
N SER A 67 4.76 26.64 -2.16
CA SER A 67 3.50 27.24 -1.69
C SER A 67 2.31 26.26 -1.58
N VAL A 68 2.56 24.96 -1.65
CA VAL A 68 1.55 23.92 -1.42
C VAL A 68 1.43 23.66 0.08
N ASP A 69 0.22 23.78 0.61
CA ASP A 69 -0.07 23.56 2.04
C ASP A 69 -0.42 22.09 2.36
N ASN A 70 -1.11 21.40 1.45
CA ASN A 70 -1.61 20.04 1.70
C ASN A 70 -0.57 19.00 1.27
N TRP A 71 0.37 18.70 2.17
CA TRP A 71 1.34 17.61 1.98
C TRP A 71 0.88 16.32 2.65
N LEU A 72 0.96 15.23 1.90
CA LEU A 72 0.55 13.90 2.31
C LEU A 72 1.66 12.89 2.06
N GLY A 73 1.76 11.87 2.90
CA GLY A 73 2.71 10.80 2.67
C GLY A 73 3.39 10.33 3.93
N THR A 74 4.48 9.61 3.75
CA THR A 74 5.21 8.98 4.84
C THR A 74 6.60 8.54 4.38
N VAL A 75 7.39 7.98 5.29
CA VAL A 75 8.65 7.31 4.97
C VAL A 75 8.46 5.81 4.72
N GLY A 76 9.34 5.25 3.90
CA GLY A 76 9.45 3.81 3.66
C GLY A 76 10.89 3.36 3.64
N VAL A 77 11.13 2.05 3.68
CA VAL A 77 12.49 1.46 3.50
C VAL A 77 13.00 1.61 2.05
N GLY A 78 12.16 2.15 1.18
CA GLY A 78 12.46 2.53 -0.18
C GLY A 78 11.38 3.44 -0.74
N VAL A 79 11.69 4.09 -1.85
CA VAL A 79 10.76 4.93 -2.62
C VAL A 79 10.69 4.47 -4.06
N ALA A 80 9.57 4.76 -4.71
CA ALA A 80 9.30 4.36 -6.09
C ALA A 80 8.86 5.54 -6.95
N ALA A 81 9.23 5.51 -8.22
CA ALA A 81 8.77 6.41 -9.28
C ALA A 81 8.64 5.65 -10.61
N SER A 82 8.15 6.30 -11.67
CA SER A 82 8.02 5.68 -13.01
C SER A 82 9.34 5.03 -13.47
N GLY A 83 9.36 3.68 -13.51
CA GLY A 83 10.51 2.88 -13.91
C GLY A 83 11.75 2.99 -13.01
N TRP A 84 11.61 3.44 -11.75
CA TRP A 84 12.73 3.67 -10.85
C TRP A 84 12.37 3.43 -9.40
N GLU A 85 13.33 2.92 -8.62
CA GLU A 85 13.22 2.78 -7.17
C GLU A 85 14.57 3.13 -6.50
N ALA A 86 14.52 3.46 -5.21
CA ALA A 86 15.72 3.63 -4.38
C ALA A 86 15.49 3.06 -2.99
N HIS A 87 16.53 2.39 -2.47
CA HIS A 87 16.58 1.75 -1.15
C HIS A 87 17.92 2.07 -0.50
N ASP A 88 17.98 1.96 0.84
CA ASP A 88 19.22 2.00 1.63
C ASP A 88 20.12 3.24 1.38
N GLN A 89 19.52 4.35 0.98
CA GLN A 89 20.21 5.61 0.70
C GLN A 89 19.22 6.78 0.75
N PRO A 90 19.65 8.01 1.05
CA PRO A 90 18.79 9.18 1.03
C PRO A 90 18.17 9.39 -0.35
N ALA A 91 16.85 9.23 -0.42
CA ALA A 91 16.06 9.54 -1.60
C ALA A 91 14.63 9.97 -1.24
N LEU A 92 14.01 10.74 -2.11
CA LEU A 92 12.59 11.09 -2.00
C LEU A 92 11.95 11.23 -3.38
N VAL A 93 10.64 11.11 -3.41
CA VAL A 93 9.79 11.30 -4.59
C VAL A 93 8.66 12.24 -4.24
N LEU A 94 8.31 13.11 -5.18
CA LEU A 94 7.27 14.12 -5.04
C LEU A 94 6.27 13.95 -6.17
N LEU A 95 4.99 14.04 -5.86
CA LEU A 95 3.91 14.19 -6.82
C LEU A 95 3.11 15.42 -6.44
N ILE A 96 3.13 16.45 -7.27
CA ILE A 96 2.50 17.74 -6.98
C ILE A 96 1.43 17.98 -8.02
N GLY A 97 0.24 18.38 -7.59
CA GLY A 97 -0.84 18.66 -8.51
C GLY A 97 -1.88 19.63 -8.01
N ARG A 98 -2.94 19.70 -8.79
CA ARG A 98 -4.12 20.52 -8.52
C ARG A 98 -5.39 19.69 -8.60
N LEU A 99 -6.17 19.77 -7.53
CA LEU A 99 -7.54 19.27 -7.46
C LEU A 99 -8.48 20.44 -7.12
N PRO A 100 -9.79 20.36 -7.42
CA PRO A 100 -10.76 21.31 -6.87
C PRO A 100 -10.70 21.31 -5.33
N GLU A 101 -10.67 22.49 -4.70
CA GLU A 101 -10.45 22.62 -3.24
C GLU A 101 -11.54 21.95 -2.41
N GLU A 102 -12.74 21.85 -2.96
CA GLU A 102 -13.89 21.20 -2.34
C GLU A 102 -13.89 19.67 -2.50
N ASP A 103 -13.11 19.13 -3.43
CA ASP A 103 -13.14 17.72 -3.86
C ASP A 103 -12.05 16.85 -3.20
N PHE A 104 -11.36 17.36 -2.18
CA PHE A 104 -10.55 16.53 -1.29
C PHE A 104 -10.58 17.04 0.16
N ARG A 105 -10.26 16.17 1.11
CA ARG A 105 -10.16 16.52 2.53
C ARG A 105 -9.02 15.76 3.21
N VAL A 106 -8.00 16.50 3.63
CA VAL A 106 -6.91 15.96 4.46
C VAL A 106 -7.42 15.71 5.88
N PHE A 107 -7.00 14.60 6.48
CA PHE A 107 -7.32 14.23 7.86
C PHE A 107 -6.10 13.63 8.57
N GLY A 108 -6.20 13.58 9.90
CA GLY A 108 -5.23 12.93 10.77
C GLY A 108 -4.34 13.90 11.57
N PRO A 109 -3.57 13.38 12.53
CA PRO A 109 -3.51 11.96 12.88
C PRO A 109 -4.74 11.53 13.69
N LEU A 110 -5.27 10.35 13.41
CA LEU A 110 -6.26 9.67 14.25
C LEU A 110 -5.49 8.62 15.06
N VAL A 111 -5.29 8.88 16.35
CA VAL A 111 -4.41 8.08 17.23
C VAL A 111 -5.21 7.06 18.03
N ASP A 112 -6.15 7.51 18.86
CA ASP A 112 -6.87 6.62 19.78
C ASP A 112 -8.29 6.29 19.31
N SER A 113 -8.90 7.16 18.50
CA SER A 113 -10.29 6.98 18.07
C SER A 113 -10.60 7.75 16.78
N LEU A 114 -11.76 7.45 16.21
CA LEU A 114 -12.30 8.13 15.02
C LEU A 114 -13.29 9.24 15.36
N SER A 115 -13.54 9.58 16.65
CA SER A 115 -14.53 10.59 17.03
C SER A 115 -14.20 11.98 16.47
N ASP A 116 -12.91 12.28 16.37
CA ASP A 116 -12.39 13.50 15.77
C ASP A 116 -12.72 13.58 14.28
N LEU A 117 -12.76 12.43 13.59
CA LEU A 117 -13.09 12.37 12.17
C LEU A 117 -14.53 12.84 11.93
N GLU A 118 -15.49 12.28 12.65
CA GLU A 118 -16.91 12.65 12.51
C GLU A 118 -17.13 14.12 12.88
N THR A 119 -16.50 14.58 13.95
CA THR A 119 -16.65 15.96 14.43
C THR A 119 -16.07 16.98 13.45
N LYS A 120 -14.89 16.70 12.88
CA LYS A 120 -14.17 17.65 12.01
C LYS A 120 -14.55 17.54 10.54
N HIS A 121 -14.95 16.35 10.09
CA HIS A 121 -15.12 16.03 8.68
C HIS A 121 -16.51 15.47 8.33
N GLY A 122 -17.37 15.16 9.30
CA GLY A 122 -18.68 14.53 9.06
C GLY A 122 -19.57 15.30 8.08
N ALA A 123 -19.59 16.64 8.17
CA ALA A 123 -20.35 17.47 7.22
C ALA A 123 -19.82 17.34 5.78
N TRP A 124 -18.49 17.27 5.60
CA TRP A 124 -17.88 17.10 4.28
C TRP A 124 -18.08 15.68 3.75
N LEU A 125 -17.95 14.66 4.60
CA LEU A 125 -18.23 13.26 4.24
C LEU A 125 -19.69 13.08 3.77
N GLY A 126 -20.64 13.72 4.46
CA GLY A 126 -22.06 13.70 4.11
C GLY A 126 -22.44 14.50 2.86
N ASP A 127 -21.67 15.53 2.49
CA ASP A 127 -21.92 16.34 1.28
C ASP A 127 -21.22 15.78 0.04
N LYS A 128 -19.94 15.40 0.17
CA LYS A 128 -19.09 15.02 -0.97
C LYS A 128 -19.12 13.54 -1.31
N HIS A 129 -19.60 12.70 -0.39
CA HIS A 129 -19.68 11.25 -0.53
C HIS A 129 -18.39 10.68 -1.16
N PRO A 130 -17.24 10.85 -0.50
CA PRO A 130 -15.98 10.35 -1.03
C PRO A 130 -16.05 8.83 -1.23
N THR A 131 -15.41 8.33 -2.29
CA THR A 131 -15.40 6.90 -2.62
C THR A 131 -14.04 6.26 -2.35
N LEU A 132 -12.99 7.06 -2.25
CA LEU A 132 -11.61 6.61 -2.07
C LEU A 132 -10.91 7.46 -1.00
N ALA A 133 -10.10 6.82 -0.17
CA ALA A 133 -9.17 7.50 0.72
C ALA A 133 -7.76 6.93 0.61
N LEU A 134 -6.76 7.79 0.48
CA LEU A 134 -5.36 7.40 0.66
C LEU A 134 -4.99 7.53 2.13
N VAL A 135 -4.52 6.44 2.74
CA VAL A 135 -4.26 6.31 4.17
C VAL A 135 -2.83 5.85 4.42
N HIS A 136 -2.13 6.60 5.26
CA HIS A 136 -0.86 6.20 5.86
C HIS A 136 -1.13 5.85 7.31
N ALA A 137 -0.46 4.82 7.82
CA ALA A 137 -0.62 4.36 9.19
C ALA A 137 0.73 4.21 9.89
N ASP A 138 0.77 4.49 11.18
CA ASP A 138 1.92 4.24 12.04
C ASP A 138 1.84 2.81 12.61
N PRO A 139 2.75 1.89 12.22
CA PRO A 139 2.71 0.50 12.68
C PRO A 139 2.99 0.32 14.18
N THR A 140 3.45 1.36 14.89
CA THR A 140 3.69 1.30 16.35
C THR A 140 2.41 1.42 17.16
N ASN A 141 1.31 1.88 16.56
CA ASN A 141 0.03 1.97 17.21
C ASN A 141 -0.66 0.57 17.21
N PRO A 142 -0.97 0.00 18.39
CA PRO A 142 -1.55 -1.35 18.47
C PRO A 142 -2.99 -1.42 17.95
N HIS A 143 -3.65 -0.29 17.73
CA HIS A 143 -5.05 -0.20 17.30
C HIS A 143 -5.22 -0.12 15.77
N ILE A 144 -4.14 -0.04 14.98
CA ILE A 144 -4.24 0.15 13.52
C ILE A 144 -5.08 -0.93 12.84
N ALA A 145 -4.95 -2.20 13.28
CA ALA A 145 -5.71 -3.31 12.71
C ALA A 145 -7.23 -3.14 12.86
N ASP A 146 -7.68 -2.51 13.94
CA ASP A 146 -9.10 -2.22 14.21
C ASP A 146 -9.53 -0.87 13.61
N MET A 147 -8.63 0.11 13.56
CA MET A 147 -8.92 1.45 13.08
C MET A 147 -9.11 1.51 11.56
N ILE A 148 -8.39 0.70 10.78
CA ILE A 148 -8.54 0.62 9.31
C ILE A 148 -9.98 0.25 8.90
N PRO A 149 -10.56 -0.89 9.36
CA PRO A 149 -11.92 -1.24 9.00
C PRO A 149 -12.95 -0.25 9.55
N ALA A 150 -12.74 0.27 10.76
CA ALA A 150 -13.61 1.29 11.34
C ALA A 150 -13.59 2.59 10.51
N LEU A 151 -12.44 3.01 10.00
CA LEU A 151 -12.31 4.19 9.12
C LEU A 151 -13.06 3.97 7.81
N SER A 152 -12.94 2.80 7.19
CA SER A 152 -13.69 2.45 5.97
C SER A 152 -15.19 2.50 6.23
N GLN A 153 -15.65 1.92 7.34
CA GLN A 153 -17.07 1.91 7.70
C GLN A 153 -17.63 3.32 7.95
N VAL A 154 -16.93 4.16 8.72
CA VAL A 154 -17.39 5.52 9.07
C VAL A 154 -17.36 6.44 7.85
N SER A 155 -16.33 6.33 7.01
CA SER A 155 -16.18 7.18 5.83
C SER A 155 -16.96 6.69 4.60
N GLY A 156 -17.32 5.40 4.56
CA GLY A 156 -17.86 4.74 3.37
C GLY A 156 -16.85 4.59 2.23
N CYS A 157 -15.58 4.90 2.45
CA CYS A 157 -14.54 4.87 1.41
C CYS A 157 -13.91 3.49 1.26
N PHE A 158 -13.54 3.17 0.02
CA PHE A 158 -12.49 2.19 -0.25
C PHE A 158 -11.15 2.81 0.17
N LEU A 159 -10.43 2.20 1.10
CA LEU A 159 -9.13 2.72 1.53
C LEU A 159 -8.01 2.13 0.67
N VAL A 160 -7.01 2.94 0.37
CA VAL A 160 -5.74 2.53 -0.25
C VAL A 160 -4.60 3.14 0.54
N GLY A 161 -3.41 2.55 0.48
CA GLY A 161 -2.22 3.13 1.09
C GLY A 161 -1.37 2.09 1.79
N GLY A 162 -0.76 2.44 2.92
CA GLY A 162 0.12 1.49 3.62
C GLY A 162 0.66 1.98 4.95
N LEU A 163 1.29 1.05 5.65
CA LEU A 163 2.00 1.31 6.89
C LEU A 163 3.35 1.96 6.59
N THR A 164 3.66 3.01 7.33
CA THR A 164 5.00 3.60 7.40
C THR A 164 6.02 2.51 7.70
N ALA A 165 7.18 2.55 7.02
CA ALA A 165 8.24 1.58 7.25
C ALA A 165 9.56 2.30 7.48
N SER A 166 10.02 2.28 8.73
CA SER A 166 11.25 2.95 9.14
C SER A 166 12.03 2.07 10.11
N ARG A 167 13.36 1.98 9.90
CA ARG A 167 14.31 1.34 10.81
C ARG A 167 14.58 2.17 12.06
N SER A 168 14.18 3.45 12.05
CA SER A 168 14.19 4.33 13.21
C SER A 168 12.93 4.10 14.07
N PRO A 169 12.97 4.38 15.40
CA PRO A 169 11.77 4.37 16.23
C PRO A 169 10.68 5.33 15.76
N SER A 170 11.05 6.40 15.05
CA SER A 170 10.09 7.35 14.48
C SER A 170 9.44 6.79 13.22
N GLN A 171 8.11 6.89 13.14
CA GLN A 171 7.28 6.57 11.97
C GLN A 171 6.56 7.83 11.47
N PRO A 172 7.30 8.82 10.94
CA PRO A 172 6.74 10.11 10.57
C PRO A 172 5.87 10.02 9.32
N GLN A 173 4.75 10.73 9.35
CA GLN A 173 3.77 10.87 8.28
C GLN A 173 3.52 12.36 7.99
N ALA A 174 2.86 12.65 6.88
CA ALA A 174 2.42 13.99 6.50
C ALA A 174 0.90 14.06 6.31
N ALA A 175 0.27 15.05 6.92
CA ALA A 175 -1.12 15.44 6.69
C ALA A 175 -1.28 16.96 6.89
N GLY A 176 -0.82 17.74 5.90
CA GLY A 176 -0.70 19.21 5.98
C GLY A 176 0.46 19.70 6.85
N GLY A 177 1.06 18.81 7.63
CA GLY A 177 2.26 18.98 8.45
C GLY A 177 2.73 17.61 8.95
N ALA A 178 3.83 17.59 9.71
CA ALA A 178 4.36 16.36 10.30
C ALA A 178 3.43 15.81 11.38
N VAL A 179 3.12 14.52 11.30
CA VAL A 179 2.25 13.79 12.24
C VAL A 179 2.80 12.39 12.48
N THR A 180 2.44 11.75 13.61
CA THR A 180 2.86 10.38 13.97
C THR A 180 1.75 9.68 14.75
N GLY A 181 1.90 8.38 14.98
CA GLY A 181 1.16 7.62 15.99
C GLY A 181 -0.20 7.10 15.56
N GLY A 182 -0.63 7.28 14.31
CA GLY A 182 -1.97 6.88 13.92
C GLY A 182 -2.25 6.87 12.42
N LEU A 183 -3.53 6.99 12.08
CA LEU A 183 -3.98 7.09 10.69
C LEU A 183 -3.96 8.55 10.23
N SER A 184 -3.41 8.79 9.05
CA SER A 184 -3.43 10.10 8.41
C SER A 184 -3.60 9.94 6.90
N GLY A 185 -4.14 10.95 6.22
CA GLY A 185 -4.45 10.76 4.81
C GLY A 185 -5.32 11.82 4.17
N VAL A 186 -5.89 11.47 3.03
CA VAL A 186 -6.82 12.31 2.27
C VAL A 186 -8.00 11.50 1.77
N PHE A 187 -9.19 12.06 1.92
CA PHE A 187 -10.37 11.62 1.19
C PHE A 187 -10.45 12.32 -0.15
N PHE A 188 -10.81 11.56 -1.18
CA PHE A 188 -11.11 12.07 -2.51
C PHE A 188 -12.62 12.09 -2.70
N GLY A 189 -13.17 13.28 -2.95
CA GLY A 189 -14.59 13.46 -3.24
C GLY A 189 -14.97 12.69 -4.52
N SER A 190 -16.25 12.35 -4.66
CA SER A 190 -16.79 11.53 -5.76
C SER A 190 -16.50 12.04 -7.19
N ARG A 191 -16.07 13.31 -7.33
CA ARG A 191 -15.68 13.94 -8.60
C ARG A 191 -14.22 13.66 -8.99
N VAL A 192 -13.39 13.22 -8.05
CA VAL A 192 -12.01 12.79 -8.33
C VAL A 192 -12.07 11.33 -8.76
N LEU A 193 -12.02 11.11 -10.06
CA LEU A 193 -12.05 9.76 -10.62
C LEU A 193 -10.73 9.06 -10.33
N ALA A 194 -10.84 7.82 -9.84
CA ALA A 194 -9.70 7.00 -9.53
C ALA A 194 -9.98 5.52 -9.83
N ALA A 195 -8.93 4.79 -10.17
CA ALA A 195 -8.95 3.35 -10.29
C ALA A 195 -7.90 2.76 -9.35
N THR A 196 -8.20 1.60 -8.75
CA THR A 196 -7.25 0.89 -7.89
C THR A 196 -7.20 -0.59 -8.21
N ALA A 197 -6.04 -1.17 -7.96
CA ALA A 197 -5.78 -2.58 -8.16
C ALA A 197 -4.67 -3.08 -7.24
N LEU A 198 -4.74 -4.36 -6.89
CA LEU A 198 -3.83 -5.02 -5.97
C LEU A 198 -3.22 -6.26 -6.63
N SER A 199 -1.90 -6.40 -6.52
CA SER A 199 -1.14 -7.60 -6.87
C SER A 199 -0.71 -8.31 -5.59
N GLN A 200 -1.00 -9.61 -5.46
CA GLN A 200 -0.70 -10.48 -4.32
C GLN A 200 0.75 -10.94 -4.25
N GLY A 201 1.43 -11.10 -5.39
CA GLY A 201 2.79 -11.65 -5.41
C GLY A 201 2.90 -13.12 -4.96
N CYS A 202 1.75 -13.78 -4.73
CA CYS A 202 1.61 -15.16 -4.30
C CYS A 202 0.73 -15.95 -5.27
N THR A 203 0.92 -17.26 -5.33
CA THR A 203 0.09 -18.16 -6.14
C THR A 203 -0.34 -19.36 -5.32
N ALA A 204 -1.64 -19.66 -5.34
CA ALA A 204 -2.21 -20.81 -4.64
C ALA A 204 -1.53 -22.13 -5.07
N LEU A 205 -1.30 -22.99 -4.09
CA LEU A 205 -0.84 -24.36 -4.25
C LEU A 205 -2.00 -25.29 -3.87
N GLY A 206 -2.54 -25.98 -4.87
CA GLY A 206 -3.66 -26.91 -4.65
C GLY A 206 -4.97 -26.21 -4.30
N ASP A 207 -5.87 -27.00 -3.70
CA ASP A 207 -7.22 -26.56 -3.33
C ASP A 207 -7.24 -25.88 -1.96
N SER A 208 -8.37 -25.24 -1.66
CA SER A 208 -8.62 -24.66 -0.34
C SER A 208 -9.26 -25.67 0.61
N HIS A 209 -8.76 -25.67 1.83
CA HIS A 209 -9.12 -26.56 2.94
C HIS A 209 -9.92 -25.82 4.01
N VAL A 210 -10.74 -26.55 4.78
CA VAL A 210 -11.47 -26.02 5.94
C VAL A 210 -10.70 -26.34 7.21
N ILE A 211 -10.50 -25.35 8.07
CA ILE A 211 -9.96 -25.56 9.42
C ILE A 211 -11.00 -26.33 10.25
N THR A 212 -10.66 -27.54 10.66
CA THR A 212 -11.56 -28.41 11.45
C THR A 212 -11.21 -28.46 12.93
N ALA A 213 -9.98 -28.09 13.31
CA ALA A 213 -9.57 -27.86 14.70
C ALA A 213 -8.39 -26.88 14.73
N ALA A 214 -8.41 -25.94 15.67
CA ALA A 214 -7.37 -24.94 15.87
C ALA A 214 -7.41 -24.36 17.29
N ASP A 215 -6.27 -23.86 17.76
CA ASP A 215 -6.12 -23.07 18.98
C ASP A 215 -5.30 -21.82 18.67
N GLN A 216 -5.88 -20.64 18.92
CA GLN A 216 -5.31 -19.33 18.57
C GLN A 216 -4.85 -19.27 17.10
N ASN A 217 -3.55 -19.22 16.85
CA ASN A 217 -2.93 -19.17 15.53
C ASN A 217 -2.35 -20.52 15.07
N VAL A 218 -2.66 -21.60 15.78
CA VAL A 218 -2.19 -22.97 15.51
C VAL A 218 -3.31 -23.78 14.89
N ILE A 219 -3.13 -24.18 13.64
CA ILE A 219 -4.03 -25.08 12.92
C ILE A 219 -3.63 -26.51 13.28
N GLU A 220 -4.56 -27.25 13.90
CA GLU A 220 -4.36 -28.66 14.25
C GLU A 220 -4.78 -29.57 13.10
N THR A 221 -5.97 -29.31 12.53
CA THR A 221 -6.50 -30.12 11.43
C THR A 221 -7.13 -29.30 10.31
N LEU A 222 -6.94 -29.80 9.10
CA LEU A 222 -7.53 -29.32 7.85
C LEU A 222 -8.33 -30.45 7.22
N ASP A 223 -9.61 -30.22 6.95
CA ASP A 223 -10.54 -31.24 6.42
C ASP A 223 -10.52 -32.57 7.22
N GLY A 224 -10.35 -32.47 8.54
CA GLY A 224 -10.29 -33.63 9.45
C GLY A 224 -8.94 -34.36 9.46
N ARG A 225 -7.93 -33.86 8.75
CA ARG A 225 -6.57 -34.44 8.68
C ARG A 225 -5.56 -33.55 9.40
N PRO A 226 -4.44 -34.09 9.95
CA PRO A 226 -3.40 -33.27 10.55
C PRO A 226 -2.89 -32.19 9.58
N ALA A 227 -2.86 -30.93 10.02
CA ALA A 227 -2.54 -29.79 9.15
C ALA A 227 -1.16 -29.91 8.51
N TYR A 228 -0.17 -30.41 9.25
CA TYR A 228 1.18 -30.65 8.74
C TYR A 228 1.21 -31.67 7.61
N GLU A 229 0.36 -32.71 7.66
CA GLU A 229 0.30 -33.72 6.61
C GLU A 229 -0.25 -33.13 5.31
N VAL A 230 -1.31 -32.33 5.40
CA VAL A 230 -1.89 -31.61 4.26
C VAL A 230 -0.86 -30.64 3.66
N LEU A 231 -0.17 -29.85 4.50
CA LEU A 231 0.92 -28.98 4.04
C LEU A 231 2.01 -29.76 3.28
N ARG A 232 2.46 -30.87 3.87
CA ARG A 232 3.54 -31.70 3.32
C ARG A 232 3.16 -32.30 1.95
N GLU A 233 1.92 -32.72 1.79
CA GLU A 233 1.41 -33.23 0.51
C GLU A 233 1.30 -32.13 -0.55
N THR A 234 0.77 -30.96 -0.17
CA THR A 234 0.56 -29.84 -1.08
C THR A 234 1.87 -29.23 -1.56
N VAL A 235 2.84 -29.04 -0.67
CA VAL A 235 4.14 -28.43 -0.99
C VAL A 235 5.12 -29.45 -1.58
N GLY A 236 4.98 -30.72 -1.21
CA GLY A 236 5.84 -31.82 -1.63
C GLY A 236 7.02 -32.08 -0.70
N GLU A 237 7.40 -33.35 -0.58
CA GLU A 237 8.38 -33.83 0.41
C GLU A 237 9.78 -33.20 0.30
N LEU A 238 10.21 -32.87 -0.92
CA LEU A 238 11.56 -32.33 -1.16
C LEU A 238 11.75 -30.95 -0.53
N LEU A 239 10.72 -30.10 -0.56
CA LEU A 239 10.76 -28.77 0.04
C LEU A 239 10.63 -28.85 1.56
N MET A 240 9.90 -29.83 2.08
CA MET A 240 9.73 -30.05 3.52
C MET A 240 11.01 -30.51 4.25
N ARG A 241 12.03 -30.99 3.50
CA ARG A 241 13.32 -31.42 4.08
C ARG A 241 14.22 -30.27 4.54
N ASP A 242 13.98 -29.04 4.07
CA ASP A 242 14.73 -27.86 4.51
C ASP A 242 13.76 -26.78 4.97
N PRO A 243 13.39 -26.76 6.26
CA PRO A 243 12.44 -25.78 6.81
C PRO A 243 12.83 -24.33 6.54
N ARG A 244 14.12 -24.04 6.37
CA ARG A 244 14.61 -22.69 6.01
C ARG A 244 14.20 -22.25 4.61
N ARG A 245 13.91 -23.19 3.71
CA ARG A 245 13.40 -22.90 2.36
C ARG A 245 11.89 -22.67 2.35
N LEU A 246 11.17 -23.06 3.40
CA LEU A 246 9.74 -22.81 3.53
C LEU A 246 9.48 -21.37 4.00
N ALA A 247 10.30 -20.88 4.94
CA ALA A 247 10.17 -19.54 5.49
C ALA A 247 10.25 -18.47 4.38
N GLY A 248 9.19 -17.69 4.22
CA GLY A 248 9.07 -16.63 3.21
C GLY A 248 8.81 -17.11 1.77
N TYR A 249 8.89 -18.43 1.51
CA TYR A 249 8.58 -19.01 0.20
C TYR A 249 7.19 -19.65 0.16
N ILE A 250 6.79 -20.32 1.25
CA ILE A 250 5.46 -20.88 1.43
C ILE A 250 4.72 -20.04 2.46
N THR A 251 3.50 -19.66 2.10
CA THR A 251 2.60 -18.85 2.93
C THR A 251 1.23 -19.52 3.02
N VAL A 252 0.38 -18.99 3.88
CA VAL A 252 -1.03 -19.41 4.00
C VAL A 252 -1.90 -18.29 3.46
N GLY A 253 -2.74 -18.65 2.50
CA GLY A 253 -3.77 -17.79 1.92
C GLY A 253 -5.11 -17.98 2.65
N PHE A 254 -5.79 -16.85 2.89
CA PHE A 254 -7.09 -16.77 3.56
C PHE A 254 -8.10 -16.12 2.60
N PRO A 255 -8.93 -16.90 1.90
CA PRO A 255 -9.95 -16.36 1.00
C PRO A 255 -10.89 -15.40 1.74
N ILE A 256 -11.19 -14.25 1.12
CA ILE A 256 -12.14 -13.29 1.67
C ILE A 256 -13.57 -13.79 1.36
N SER A 257 -14.32 -14.12 2.40
CA SER A 257 -15.70 -14.55 2.30
C SER A 257 -16.55 -13.51 1.57
N GLY A 258 -17.28 -13.95 0.53
CA GLY A 258 -18.16 -13.08 -0.26
C GLY A 258 -17.47 -12.26 -1.34
N SER A 259 -16.14 -12.37 -1.49
CA SER A 259 -15.43 -11.80 -2.64
C SER A 259 -15.79 -12.57 -3.93
N ASP A 260 -16.19 -11.85 -4.97
CA ASP A 260 -16.39 -12.34 -6.34
C ASP A 260 -15.12 -12.24 -7.20
N THR A 261 -14.10 -11.53 -6.71
CA THR A 261 -12.80 -11.34 -7.37
C THR A 261 -11.79 -12.44 -7.05
N GLY A 262 -12.12 -13.35 -6.13
CA GLY A 262 -11.21 -14.37 -5.63
C GLY A 262 -10.10 -13.79 -4.76
N ASP A 263 -10.37 -12.68 -4.06
CA ASP A 263 -9.42 -12.00 -3.19
C ASP A 263 -9.13 -12.80 -1.90
N TYR A 264 -7.93 -12.63 -1.36
CA TYR A 264 -7.44 -13.35 -0.20
C TYR A 264 -6.36 -12.57 0.55
N LEU A 265 -6.18 -12.87 1.83
CA LEU A 265 -5.05 -12.38 2.62
C LEU A 265 -3.94 -13.43 2.62
N VAL A 266 -2.68 -12.99 2.75
CA VAL A 266 -1.53 -13.89 2.88
C VAL A 266 -0.84 -13.67 4.22
N ARG A 267 -0.51 -14.76 4.92
CA ARG A 267 0.28 -14.76 6.16
C ARG A 267 1.41 -15.77 6.14
N ASN A 268 2.42 -15.50 6.95
CA ASN A 268 3.56 -16.38 7.10
C ASN A 268 3.20 -17.65 7.86
N LEU A 269 3.89 -18.73 7.49
CA LEU A 269 4.09 -19.85 8.39
C LEU A 269 5.04 -19.42 9.51
N VAL A 270 4.60 -19.56 10.76
CA VAL A 270 5.35 -19.16 11.96
C VAL A 270 6.05 -20.36 12.59
N GLY A 271 5.44 -21.54 12.51
CA GLY A 271 5.98 -22.75 13.11
C GLY A 271 5.35 -24.01 12.54
N LEU A 272 6.08 -25.12 12.62
CA LEU A 272 5.65 -26.44 12.17
C LEU A 272 6.00 -27.45 13.25
N ASP A 273 5.05 -28.31 13.62
CA ASP A 273 5.31 -29.47 14.48
C ASP A 273 4.96 -30.77 13.73
N PRO A 274 5.95 -31.43 13.12
CA PRO A 274 5.73 -32.69 12.42
C PRO A 274 5.25 -33.83 13.32
N ASN A 275 5.58 -33.83 14.61
CA ASN A 275 5.26 -34.93 15.53
C ASN A 275 3.80 -34.86 15.95
N SER A 276 3.33 -33.65 16.26
CA SER A 276 1.95 -33.39 16.68
C SER A 276 1.03 -33.07 15.50
N GLY A 277 1.58 -32.88 14.30
CA GLY A 277 0.81 -32.63 13.07
C GLY A 277 0.35 -31.17 12.89
N LEU A 278 0.97 -30.22 13.58
CA LEU A 278 0.49 -28.84 13.73
C LEU A 278 1.18 -27.86 12.77
N VAL A 279 0.45 -26.80 12.41
CA VAL A 279 0.95 -25.67 11.61
C VAL A 279 0.55 -24.36 12.28
N ALA A 280 1.53 -23.52 12.66
CA ALA A 280 1.29 -22.20 13.22
C ALA A 280 1.41 -21.11 12.14
N VAL A 281 0.50 -20.14 12.15
CA VAL A 281 0.36 -19.08 11.13
C VAL A 281 0.46 -17.69 11.77
N GLY A 282 0.83 -16.68 11.00
CA GLY A 282 0.99 -15.29 11.47
C GLY A 282 -0.30 -14.51 11.67
N GLU A 283 -1.42 -15.17 11.91
CA GLU A 283 -2.73 -14.58 12.23
C GLU A 283 -3.54 -15.58 13.06
N GLU A 284 -4.42 -15.07 13.91
CA GLU A 284 -5.42 -15.91 14.60
C GLU A 284 -6.35 -16.58 13.60
N VAL A 285 -6.72 -17.83 13.87
CA VAL A 285 -7.56 -18.62 12.97
C VAL A 285 -8.80 -19.12 13.70
N THR A 286 -9.87 -19.38 12.95
CA THR A 286 -11.13 -19.87 13.51
C THR A 286 -11.57 -21.17 12.83
N VAL A 287 -12.13 -22.12 13.59
CA VAL A 287 -12.71 -23.35 13.05
C VAL A 287 -13.85 -23.01 12.08
N GLY A 288 -13.86 -23.67 10.92
CA GLY A 288 -14.77 -23.39 9.80
C GLY A 288 -14.22 -22.38 8.78
N GLN A 289 -13.15 -21.65 9.11
CA GLN A 289 -12.46 -20.78 8.16
C GLN A 289 -11.80 -21.59 7.05
N ARG A 290 -11.77 -21.03 5.85
CA ARG A 290 -11.09 -21.62 4.70
C ARG A 290 -9.66 -21.08 4.60
N VAL A 291 -8.73 -21.96 4.25
CA VAL A 291 -7.33 -21.60 3.98
C VAL A 291 -6.82 -22.35 2.75
N PHE A 292 -5.70 -21.91 2.18
CA PHE A 292 -4.93 -22.67 1.21
C PHE A 292 -3.44 -22.37 1.41
N PHE A 293 -2.56 -23.24 0.93
CA PHE A 293 -1.12 -22.93 0.92
C PHE A 293 -0.78 -22.17 -0.35
N ALA A 294 0.13 -21.21 -0.27
CA ALA A 294 0.54 -20.42 -1.42
C ALA A 294 2.07 -20.38 -1.53
N ARG A 295 2.54 -20.20 -2.76
CA ARG A 295 3.95 -20.02 -3.08
C ARG A 295 4.22 -18.57 -3.43
N ARG A 296 5.35 -18.09 -2.95
CA ARG A 296 5.89 -16.77 -3.25
C ARG A 296 7.21 -16.93 -4.00
N ASP A 297 7.17 -16.70 -5.31
CA ASP A 297 8.35 -16.77 -6.17
C ASP A 297 8.35 -15.67 -7.23
N PRO A 298 9.52 -15.24 -7.73
CA PRO A 298 9.63 -14.15 -8.70
C PRO A 298 8.75 -14.30 -9.94
N GLN A 299 8.67 -15.51 -10.50
CA GLN A 299 7.90 -15.73 -11.74
C GLN A 299 6.40 -15.58 -11.49
N SER A 300 5.92 -16.10 -10.37
CA SER A 300 4.53 -15.95 -9.94
C SER A 300 4.19 -14.48 -9.65
N ALA A 301 5.10 -13.75 -9.02
CA ALA A 301 4.91 -12.33 -8.74
C ALA A 301 4.84 -11.47 -10.00
N VAL A 302 5.71 -11.72 -10.98
CA VAL A 302 5.66 -11.04 -12.29
C VAL A 302 4.34 -11.32 -13.01
N ARG A 303 3.91 -12.60 -13.09
CA ARG A 303 2.64 -12.94 -13.73
C ARG A 303 1.44 -12.27 -13.06
N ASP A 304 1.42 -12.26 -11.73
CA ASP A 304 0.35 -11.64 -10.97
C ASP A 304 0.32 -10.11 -11.13
N LEU A 305 1.49 -9.47 -11.16
CA LEU A 305 1.63 -8.04 -11.43
C LEU A 305 1.13 -7.70 -12.85
N CYS A 306 1.57 -8.42 -13.88
CA CYS A 306 1.09 -8.22 -15.27
C CYS A 306 -0.43 -8.37 -15.36
N ARG A 307 -1.00 -9.44 -14.79
CA ARG A 307 -2.46 -9.65 -14.74
C ARG A 307 -3.18 -8.48 -14.08
N MET A 308 -2.65 -7.98 -12.97
CA MET A 308 -3.23 -6.83 -12.27
C MET A 308 -3.19 -5.55 -13.12
N LEU A 309 -2.04 -5.30 -13.77
CA LEU A 309 -1.81 -4.12 -14.61
C LEU A 309 -2.70 -4.13 -15.85
N GLU A 310 -2.75 -5.24 -16.59
CA GLU A 310 -3.65 -5.41 -17.74
C GLU A 310 -5.12 -5.24 -17.33
N GLY A 311 -5.49 -5.74 -16.14
CA GLY A 311 -6.84 -5.61 -15.61
C GLY A 311 -7.21 -4.19 -15.19
N ILE A 312 -6.28 -3.37 -14.68
CA ILE A 312 -6.56 -1.95 -14.41
C ILE A 312 -6.53 -1.11 -15.69
N GLU A 313 -5.63 -1.40 -16.62
CA GLU A 313 -5.56 -0.76 -17.94
C GLU A 313 -6.89 -0.89 -18.68
N SER A 314 -7.49 -2.09 -18.68
CA SER A 314 -8.77 -2.33 -19.35
C SER A 314 -9.98 -1.62 -18.71
N ARG A 315 -9.82 -1.04 -17.52
CA ARG A 315 -10.88 -0.35 -16.76
C ARG A 315 -10.79 1.17 -16.86
N ILE A 316 -9.75 1.71 -17.48
CA ILE A 316 -9.52 3.16 -17.57
C ILE A 316 -9.55 3.61 -19.03
N GLU A 317 -9.83 4.90 -19.24
CA GLU A 317 -9.76 5.54 -20.55
C GLU A 317 -8.56 6.48 -20.59
N GLY A 318 -7.66 6.29 -21.56
CA GLY A 318 -6.49 7.15 -21.74
C GLY A 318 -5.37 6.91 -20.72
N VAL A 319 -4.43 7.85 -20.68
CA VAL A 319 -3.26 7.79 -19.77
C VAL A 319 -3.66 8.36 -18.41
N PRO A 320 -3.33 7.69 -17.28
CA PRO A 320 -3.57 8.23 -15.94
C PRO A 320 -2.92 9.60 -15.77
N LYS A 321 -3.60 10.52 -15.07
CA LYS A 321 -3.04 11.84 -14.75
C LYS A 321 -1.94 11.74 -13.70
N ALA A 322 -2.08 10.79 -12.78
CA ALA A 322 -1.08 10.45 -11.79
C ALA A 322 -1.31 9.05 -11.23
N GLY A 323 -0.33 8.53 -10.50
CA GLY A 323 -0.54 7.36 -9.65
C GLY A 323 0.30 7.35 -8.40
N ILE A 324 -0.18 6.56 -7.44
CA ILE A 324 0.49 6.26 -6.19
C ILE A 324 0.63 4.74 -6.12
N TYR A 325 1.87 4.26 -5.98
CA TYR A 325 2.18 2.84 -5.85
C TYR A 325 2.72 2.53 -4.47
N VAL A 326 1.99 1.72 -3.71
CA VAL A 326 2.41 1.25 -2.39
C VAL A 326 2.79 -0.21 -2.51
N SER A 327 4.08 -0.51 -2.41
CA SER A 327 4.61 -1.87 -2.55
C SER A 327 5.09 -2.39 -1.21
N CYS A 328 4.93 -3.67 -0.92
CA CYS A 328 5.47 -4.26 0.29
C CYS A 328 7.00 -4.16 0.32
N SER A 329 7.57 -3.82 1.47
CA SER A 329 9.03 -3.86 1.73
C SER A 329 9.67 -5.21 1.39
N ALA A 330 8.92 -6.31 1.40
CA ALA A 330 9.41 -7.62 1.00
C ALA A 330 9.44 -7.84 -0.54
N ARG A 331 8.89 -6.93 -1.35
CA ARG A 331 8.88 -6.97 -2.84
C ARG A 331 10.12 -6.25 -3.40
N GLY A 332 9.99 -5.47 -4.47
CA GLY A 332 11.10 -4.72 -5.10
C GLY A 332 12.33 -5.60 -5.33
N PRO A 333 13.52 -5.17 -4.87
CA PRO A 333 14.77 -5.92 -5.01
C PRO A 333 14.73 -7.39 -4.57
N HIS A 334 13.94 -7.71 -3.55
CA HIS A 334 13.89 -9.05 -2.98
C HIS A 334 13.03 -10.03 -3.78
N LEU A 335 12.14 -9.55 -4.64
CA LEU A 335 11.21 -10.39 -5.41
C LEU A 335 11.32 -10.21 -6.93
N PHE A 336 11.57 -8.98 -7.40
CA PHE A 336 11.58 -8.64 -8.82
C PHE A 336 12.99 -8.43 -9.39
N GLY A 337 13.97 -8.09 -8.54
CA GLY A 337 15.34 -7.80 -8.96
C GLY A 337 15.76 -6.37 -8.63
N VAL A 338 17.06 -6.10 -8.73
CA VAL A 338 17.70 -4.87 -8.22
C VAL A 338 17.68 -3.68 -9.19
N ASN A 339 17.10 -3.84 -10.38
CA ASN A 339 17.08 -2.80 -11.41
C ASN A 339 15.67 -2.25 -11.62
N SER A 340 14.84 -2.15 -10.57
CA SER A 340 13.48 -1.61 -10.64
C SER A 340 12.58 -2.36 -11.61
N GLU A 341 12.75 -3.68 -11.76
CA GLU A 341 11.97 -4.51 -12.66
C GLU A 341 10.46 -4.42 -12.36
N GLU A 342 10.08 -4.29 -11.09
CA GLU A 342 8.69 -4.07 -10.68
C GLU A 342 8.11 -2.78 -11.30
N LEU A 343 8.80 -1.66 -11.15
CA LEU A 343 8.35 -0.35 -11.68
C LEU A 343 8.50 -0.24 -13.19
N LYS A 344 9.43 -0.98 -13.80
CA LYS A 344 9.55 -1.09 -15.25
C LYS A 344 8.34 -1.80 -15.86
N LEU A 345 7.83 -2.85 -15.22
CA LEU A 345 6.61 -3.52 -15.66
C LEU A 345 5.39 -2.59 -15.57
N VAL A 346 5.27 -1.80 -14.49
CA VAL A 346 4.20 -0.80 -14.37
C VAL A 346 4.24 0.19 -15.55
N ARG A 347 5.43 0.73 -15.85
CA ARG A 347 5.64 1.67 -16.96
C ARG A 347 5.43 1.02 -18.34
N GLU A 348 5.81 -0.24 -18.50
CA GLU A 348 5.66 -0.99 -19.76
C GLU A 348 4.18 -1.17 -20.12
N VAL A 349 3.34 -1.54 -19.14
CA VAL A 349 1.91 -1.80 -19.37
C VAL A 349 1.11 -0.50 -19.42
N LEU A 350 1.29 0.41 -18.46
CA LEU A 350 0.44 1.61 -18.32
C LEU A 350 1.00 2.87 -19.00
N GLY A 351 2.18 2.77 -19.60
CA GLY A 351 2.89 3.90 -20.20
C GLY A 351 3.56 4.80 -19.16
N ASP A 352 3.99 5.97 -19.62
CA ASP A 352 4.70 6.95 -18.79
C ASP A 352 3.75 8.05 -18.30
N PHE A 353 3.65 8.19 -16.98
CA PHE A 353 2.83 9.19 -16.31
C PHE A 353 3.44 9.52 -14.93
N PRO A 354 3.02 10.62 -14.27
CA PRO A 354 3.48 10.96 -12.93
C PRO A 354 3.13 9.87 -11.90
N LEU A 355 4.07 8.99 -11.62
CA LEU A 355 3.93 7.90 -10.65
C LEU A 355 4.94 8.11 -9.52
N VAL A 356 4.47 8.05 -8.28
CA VAL A 356 5.31 8.01 -7.08
C VAL A 356 4.83 6.93 -6.13
N GLY A 357 5.66 6.57 -5.15
CA GLY A 357 5.32 5.48 -4.25
C GLY A 357 6.37 5.23 -3.19
N PHE A 358 6.10 4.25 -2.34
CA PHE A 358 6.99 3.82 -1.28
C PHE A 358 6.87 2.33 -0.98
N TYR A 359 7.91 1.82 -0.32
CA TYR A 359 7.97 0.45 0.17
C TYR A 359 7.49 0.39 1.63
N ALA A 360 6.29 -0.12 1.83
CA ALA A 360 5.53 -0.10 3.07
C ALA A 360 5.79 -1.32 3.98
N GLY A 361 5.41 -1.18 5.25
CA GLY A 361 5.42 -2.28 6.23
C GLY A 361 4.22 -3.22 6.11
N GLY A 362 3.24 -2.83 5.31
CA GLY A 362 2.01 -3.53 4.97
C GLY A 362 1.16 -2.60 4.13
N GLU A 363 0.28 -3.16 3.30
CA GLU A 363 -0.50 -2.38 2.33
C GLU A 363 -1.96 -2.33 2.73
N ILE A 364 -2.58 -1.17 2.59
CA ILE A 364 -4.00 -0.99 2.85
C ILE A 364 -4.74 -1.09 1.51
N SER A 365 -5.75 -1.95 1.48
CA SER A 365 -6.69 -2.04 0.36
C SER A 365 -8.09 -2.38 0.87
N ASN A 366 -9.07 -1.59 0.48
CA ASN A 366 -10.41 -1.55 1.04
C ASN A 366 -10.41 -1.29 2.55
N ASP A 367 -10.81 -2.26 3.37
CA ASP A 367 -10.91 -2.23 4.82
C ASP A 367 -9.90 -3.18 5.47
N ARG A 368 -8.87 -3.61 4.74
CA ARG A 368 -7.94 -4.66 5.15
C ARG A 368 -6.48 -4.24 5.01
N LEU A 369 -5.66 -4.87 5.87
CA LEU A 369 -4.22 -4.81 5.83
C LEU A 369 -3.65 -6.09 5.18
N TYR A 370 -2.98 -5.90 4.06
CA TYR A 370 -2.32 -6.94 3.29
C TYR A 370 -0.82 -6.98 3.58
N ALA A 371 -0.21 -8.11 3.21
CA ALA A 371 1.23 -8.31 3.21
C ALA A 371 1.62 -8.92 1.86
N TYR A 372 2.85 -8.63 1.42
CA TYR A 372 3.40 -9.08 0.13
C TYR A 372 2.72 -8.50 -1.11
N THR A 373 1.85 -7.51 -0.93
CA THR A 373 1.09 -6.94 -2.03
C THR A 373 1.73 -5.68 -2.61
N GLY A 374 1.30 -5.31 -3.80
CA GLY A 374 1.50 -3.99 -4.37
C GLY A 374 0.15 -3.40 -4.73
N VAL A 375 -0.18 -2.23 -4.16
CA VAL A 375 -1.42 -1.50 -4.37
C VAL A 375 -1.13 -0.30 -5.27
N LEU A 376 -1.73 -0.31 -6.46
CA LEU A 376 -1.64 0.79 -7.41
C LEU A 376 -2.94 1.57 -7.41
N THR A 377 -2.83 2.87 -7.16
CA THR A 377 -3.94 3.82 -7.28
C THR A 377 -3.64 4.80 -8.41
N LEU A 378 -4.56 4.94 -9.36
CA LEU A 378 -4.49 5.84 -10.50
C LEU A 378 -5.51 6.96 -10.35
N LEU A 379 -5.10 8.20 -10.55
CA LEU A 379 -5.98 9.36 -10.69
C LEU A 379 -6.23 9.60 -12.19
N LEU A 380 -7.50 9.76 -12.58
CA LEU A 380 -7.94 9.78 -13.98
C LEU A 380 -8.34 11.16 -14.49
#